data_AF-A0A9R1PDM2-F1
#
_entry.id   AF-A0A9R1PDM2-F1
#
_cell.length_a   1.000
_cell.length_b   1.000
_cell.length_c   1.000
_cell.angle_alpha   90.00
_cell.angle_beta   90.00
_cell.angle_gamma   90.00
#
_symmetry.space_group_name_H-M   'P 1'
#
loop_
_entity.id
_entity.type
_entity.pdbx_description
1 polymer ?
#
loop_
_entity_poly.entity_id
_entity_poly.type
_entity_poly.pdbx_seq_one_letter_code
_entity_poly.pdbx_strand_id
1 'polypeptide(L)'
;MMRRRIVMPASLVTDGRDGDLFGHYAAVAQQAGIYTASDYRSILEHLIKQWGVEELAAAELSYDGRRARDYVCSLPKKIYRLEEKAHTRNSKKAQRMTSVSFSWIFDRPINISVA
;
A
#
# COMPACT_ATOMS: atom_id res chain seq x y z
N MET A 1 4.74 -4.67 13.64
CA MET A 1 4.87 -4.47 12.18
C MET A 1 3.52 -4.20 11.55
N MET A 2 2.69 -5.21 11.24
CA MET A 2 1.49 -5.02 10.41
C MET A 2 0.43 -4.05 10.97
N ARG A 3 0.26 -3.94 12.30
CA ARG A 3 -0.63 -2.93 12.91
C ARG A 3 -0.21 -1.49 12.62
N ARG A 4 1.09 -1.24 12.45
CA ARG A 4 1.67 0.08 12.15
C ARG A 4 1.84 0.33 10.64
N ARG A 5 1.49 -0.68 9.80
CA ARG A 5 1.85 -0.76 8.38
C ARG A 5 3.36 -0.88 8.16
N ILE A 6 3.77 -1.43 7.03
CA ILE A 6 5.18 -1.38 6.62
C ILE A 6 5.37 -0.06 5.90
N VAL A 7 6.10 0.85 6.53
CA VAL A 7 6.42 2.15 5.96
C VAL A 7 7.54 1.96 4.93
N MET A 8 7.39 2.58 3.76
CA MET A 8 8.41 2.53 2.72
C MET A 8 9.68 3.22 3.21
N PRO A 9 10.89 2.67 2.96
CA PRO A 9 12.14 3.25 3.46
C PRO A 9 12.35 4.71 3.04
N ALA A 10 11.92 5.05 1.83
CA ALA A 10 12.01 6.39 1.25
C ALA A 10 10.77 7.26 1.50
N SER A 11 9.95 6.96 2.51
CA SER A 11 8.71 7.71 2.78
C SER A 11 8.93 9.19 3.11
N LEU A 12 10.17 9.58 3.45
CA LEU A 12 10.58 10.94 3.76
C LEU A 12 11.49 11.54 2.67
N VAL A 13 11.48 10.99 1.45
CA VAL A 13 12.24 11.54 0.33
C VAL A 13 11.79 12.98 0.05
N THR A 14 12.76 13.85 -0.21
CA THR A 14 12.51 15.27 -0.53
C THR A 14 13.50 15.74 -1.59
N ASP A 15 13.06 16.69 -2.41
CA ASP A 15 13.88 17.46 -3.34
C ASP A 15 14.07 18.91 -2.89
N GLY A 16 13.59 19.25 -1.68
CA GLY A 16 13.61 20.60 -1.12
C GLY A 16 12.53 21.55 -1.67
N ARG A 17 11.64 21.09 -2.57
CA ARG A 17 10.61 21.90 -3.21
C ARG A 17 9.20 21.35 -2.99
N ASP A 18 9.04 20.04 -3.16
CA ASP A 18 7.77 19.36 -3.00
C ASP A 18 7.63 18.78 -1.58
N GLY A 19 6.59 19.25 -0.87
CA GLY A 19 6.28 18.83 0.49
C GLY A 19 5.69 17.42 0.61
N ASP A 20 5.19 16.85 -0.49
CA ASP A 20 4.64 15.48 -0.54
C ASP A 20 5.22 14.68 -1.72
N LEU A 21 6.53 14.85 -1.96
CA LEU A 21 7.23 14.18 -3.07
C LEU A 21 7.03 12.67 -3.07
N PHE A 22 7.06 12.04 -1.90
CA PHE A 22 6.80 10.60 -1.77
C PHE A 22 5.37 10.24 -2.20
N GLY A 23 4.36 11.00 -1.78
CA GLY A 23 2.96 10.79 -2.17
C GLY A 23 2.76 10.90 -3.67
N HIS A 24 3.32 11.93 -4.30
CA HIS A 24 3.26 12.11 -5.75
C HIS A 24 3.99 10.99 -6.50
N TYR A 25 5.20 10.61 -6.06
CA TYR A 25 5.94 9.48 -6.63
C TYR A 25 5.15 8.16 -6.50
N ALA A 26 4.58 7.89 -5.33
CA ALA A 26 3.78 6.69 -5.08
C ALA A 26 2.53 6.66 -5.98
N ALA A 27 1.89 7.80 -6.22
CA ALA A 27 0.77 7.90 -7.15
C ALA A 27 1.18 7.59 -8.60
N VAL A 28 2.35 8.06 -9.06
CA VAL A 28 2.91 7.69 -10.38
C VAL A 28 3.15 6.18 -10.45
N ALA A 29 3.80 5.59 -9.43
CA ALA A 29 4.10 4.17 -9.40
C ALA A 29 2.83 3.29 -9.40
N GLN A 30 1.81 3.69 -8.64
CA GLN A 30 0.49 3.05 -8.62
C GLN A 30 -0.21 3.16 -9.99
N GLN A 31 -0.21 4.33 -10.61
CA GLN A 31 -0.85 4.56 -11.91
C GLN A 31 -0.14 3.83 -13.05
N ALA A 32 1.19 3.70 -12.98
CA ALA A 32 2.00 2.93 -13.92
C ALA A 32 1.93 1.41 -13.68
N GLY A 33 1.33 0.96 -12.57
CA GLY A 33 1.24 -0.45 -12.20
C GLY A 33 2.57 -1.08 -11.76
N ILE A 34 3.55 -0.27 -11.36
CA ILE A 34 4.89 -0.74 -10.95
C ILE A 34 4.85 -1.30 -9.53
N TYR A 35 4.20 -0.58 -8.61
CA TYR A 35 3.98 -1.03 -7.25
C TYR A 35 2.65 -0.50 -6.77
N THR A 36 1.73 -1.42 -6.53
CA THR A 36 0.34 -1.14 -6.20
C THR A 36 -0.04 -1.69 -4.84
N ALA A 37 -1.19 -1.26 -4.33
CA ALA A 37 -1.79 -1.89 -3.16
C ALA A 37 -1.93 -3.42 -3.33
N SER A 38 -2.26 -3.90 -4.53
CA SER A 38 -2.38 -5.33 -4.85
C SER A 38 -1.06 -6.08 -4.65
N ASP A 39 0.08 -5.44 -4.93
CA ASP A 39 1.41 -6.01 -4.71
C ASP A 39 1.70 -6.10 -3.21
N TYR A 40 1.36 -5.06 -2.45
CA TYR A 40 1.46 -5.10 -0.98
C TYR A 40 0.63 -6.24 -0.38
N ARG A 41 -0.60 -6.45 -0.87
CA ARG A 41 -1.44 -7.59 -0.47
C ARG A 41 -0.79 -8.92 -0.82
N SER A 42 -0.30 -9.07 -2.06
CA SER A 42 0.29 -10.32 -2.56
C SER A 42 1.56 -10.71 -1.80
N ILE A 43 2.41 -9.73 -1.46
CA ILE A 43 3.59 -9.94 -0.61
C ILE A 43 3.16 -10.45 0.77
N LEU A 44 2.12 -9.86 1.36
CA LEU A 44 1.62 -10.31 2.65
C LEU A 44 1.06 -11.74 2.59
N GLU A 45 0.25 -12.07 1.58
CA GLU A 45 -0.27 -13.44 1.37
C GLU A 45 0.87 -14.44 1.21
N HIS A 46 1.89 -14.10 0.42
CA HIS A 46 3.08 -14.92 0.23
C HIS A 46 3.81 -15.19 1.55
N LEU A 47 4.07 -14.16 2.34
CA LEU A 47 4.78 -14.31 3.62
C LEU A 47 3.98 -15.11 4.66
N ILE A 48 2.65 -14.91 4.73
CA ILE A 48 1.77 -15.68 5.60
C ILE A 48 1.88 -17.18 5.27
N LYS A 49 1.82 -17.52 3.98
CA LYS A 49 1.95 -18.90 3.51
C LYS A 49 3.35 -19.45 3.72
N GLN A 50 4.39 -18.69 3.37
CA GLN A 50 5.78 -19.12 3.46
C GLN A 50 6.18 -19.43 4.91
N TRP A 51 5.68 -18.67 5.87
CA TRP A 51 5.95 -18.89 7.30
C TRP A 51 4.95 -19.84 7.97
N GLY A 52 3.98 -20.39 7.24
CA GLY A 52 2.98 -21.32 7.79
C GLY A 52 2.14 -20.71 8.91
N VAL A 53 1.83 -19.40 8.84
CA VAL A 53 1.20 -18.67 9.94
C VAL A 53 -0.21 -19.17 10.22
N GLU A 54 -0.93 -19.62 9.19
CA GLU A 54 -2.29 -20.17 9.33
C GLU A 54 -2.28 -21.53 10.02
N GLU A 55 -1.25 -22.33 9.75
CA GLU A 55 -1.05 -23.69 10.22
C GLU A 55 -0.51 -23.77 11.66
N LEU A 56 -0.09 -22.64 12.24
CA LEU A 56 0.33 -22.58 13.64
C LEU A 56 -0.78 -23.10 14.55
N ALA A 57 -0.50 -24.21 15.23
CA ALA A 57 -1.45 -24.91 16.07
C ALA A 57 -1.99 -23.97 17.17
N ALA A 58 -3.32 -23.85 17.25
CA ALA A 58 -3.96 -22.94 18.19
C ALA A 58 -3.65 -23.29 19.66
N ALA A 59 -3.33 -24.56 19.95
CA ALA A 59 -2.94 -25.04 21.27
C ALA A 59 -1.50 -24.62 21.67
N GLU A 60 -0.63 -24.33 20.71
CA GLU A 60 0.77 -23.93 20.95
C GLU A 60 0.93 -22.41 21.13
N LEU A 61 -0.11 -21.65 20.80
CA LEU A 61 -0.12 -20.19 20.93
C LEU A 61 -0.79 -19.76 22.24
N SER A 62 -0.26 -18.70 22.85
CA SER A 62 -0.98 -17.97 23.90
C SER A 62 -2.26 -17.32 23.35
N TYR A 63 -3.12 -16.82 24.24
CA TYR A 63 -4.30 -16.05 23.82
C TYR A 63 -3.94 -14.88 22.89
N ASP A 64 -2.89 -14.12 23.22
CA ASP A 64 -2.41 -13.02 22.39
C ASP A 64 -1.78 -13.50 21.08
N GLY A 65 -1.11 -14.66 21.10
CA GLY A 65 -0.58 -15.32 19.91
C GLY A 65 -1.68 -15.67 18.90
N ARG A 66 -2.78 -16.28 19.37
CA ARG A 66 -3.95 -16.57 18.53
C ARG A 66 -4.56 -15.30 17.95
N ARG A 67 -4.73 -14.25 18.76
CA ARG A 67 -5.23 -12.95 18.28
C ARG A 67 -4.31 -12.30 17.25
N ALA A 68 -2.99 -12.44 17.40
CA ALA A 68 -2.02 -11.93 16.45
C ALA A 68 -2.09 -12.69 15.12
N ARG A 69 -2.16 -14.02 15.17
CA ARG A 69 -2.35 -14.89 14.01
C ARG A 69 -3.61 -14.51 13.24
N ASP A 70 -4.77 -14.54 13.90
CA ASP A 70 -6.06 -14.26 13.28
C ASP A 70 -6.10 -12.83 12.70
N TYR A 71 -5.46 -11.87 13.38
CA TYR A 71 -5.31 -10.52 12.85
C TYR A 71 -4.52 -10.52 11.53
N VAL A 72 -3.33 -11.12 11.51
CA VAL A 72 -2.45 -11.15 10.33
C VAL A 72 -3.10 -11.89 9.17
N CYS A 73 -3.66 -13.08 9.39
CA CYS A 73 -4.35 -13.87 8.35
C CYS A 73 -5.59 -13.16 7.80
N SER A 74 -6.24 -12.29 8.58
CA SER A 74 -7.38 -11.49 8.10
C SER A 74 -7.00 -10.27 7.26
N LEU A 75 -5.73 -9.84 7.28
CA LEU A 75 -5.30 -8.58 6.65
C LEU A 75 -5.42 -8.58 5.13
N PRO A 76 -5.00 -9.62 4.39
CA PRO A 76 -5.09 -9.61 2.93
C PRO A 76 -6.52 -9.33 2.42
N LYS A 77 -7.51 -9.99 3.02
CA LYS A 77 -8.94 -9.77 2.71
C LYS A 77 -9.40 -8.34 3.03
N LYS A 78 -8.87 -7.73 4.10
CA LYS A 78 -9.18 -6.33 4.44
C LYS A 78 -8.57 -5.37 3.43
N ILE A 79 -7.33 -5.61 3.00
CA ILE A 79 -6.63 -4.79 2.01
C ILE A 79 -7.36 -4.85 0.67
N TYR A 80 -7.73 -6.04 0.20
CA TYR A 80 -8.53 -6.21 -1.03
C TYR A 80 -9.83 -5.38 -1.01
N ARG A 81 -10.59 -5.42 0.10
CA ARG A 81 -11.82 -4.63 0.23
C ARG A 81 -11.57 -3.12 0.25
N LEU A 82 -10.42 -2.67 0.75
CA LEU A 82 -10.04 -1.26 0.75
C LEU A 82 -9.66 -0.82 -0.66
N GLU A 83 -8.91 -1.65 -1.39
CA GLU A 83 -8.57 -1.44 -2.79
C GLU A 83 -9.84 -1.31 -3.65
N GLU A 84 -10.75 -2.26 -3.57
CA GLU A 84 -12.01 -2.24 -4.33
C GLU A 84 -12.84 -0.97 -4.05
N LYS A 85 -12.88 -0.54 -2.78
CA LYS A 85 -13.51 0.73 -2.38
C LYS A 85 -12.81 1.97 -2.95
N ALA A 86 -11.48 1.96 -3.03
CA ALA A 86 -10.72 3.06 -3.63
C ALA A 86 -10.97 3.13 -5.14
N HIS A 87 -10.95 1.99 -5.84
CA HIS A 87 -11.23 1.92 -7.28
C HIS A 87 -12.65 2.39 -7.61
N THR A 88 -13.66 1.96 -6.84
CA THR A 88 -15.05 2.38 -7.04
C THR A 88 -15.29 3.87 -6.74
N ARG A 89 -14.53 4.48 -5.83
CA ARG A 89 -14.57 5.93 -5.61
C ARG A 89 -13.94 6.69 -6.78
N ASN A 90 -12.80 6.19 -7.27
CA ASN A 90 -12.07 6.79 -8.37
C ASN A 90 -12.80 6.65 -9.71
N SER A 91 -13.63 5.63 -9.91
CA SER A 91 -14.46 5.50 -11.11
C SER A 91 -15.72 6.37 -11.08
N LYS A 92 -16.26 6.70 -9.91
CA LYS A 92 -17.49 7.49 -9.74
C LYS A 92 -17.27 9.01 -9.72
N LYS A 93 -16.14 9.48 -9.19
CA LYS A 93 -15.67 10.86 -9.40
C LYS A 93 -14.83 10.84 -10.66
N ALA A 94 -15.22 11.54 -11.73
CA ALA A 94 -14.34 11.79 -12.86
C ALA A 94 -12.94 12.16 -12.33
N GLN A 95 -11.94 11.31 -12.57
CA GLN A 95 -10.62 11.41 -11.95
C GLN A 95 -10.10 12.84 -12.13
N ARG A 96 -10.03 13.60 -11.03
CA ARG A 96 -9.36 14.89 -11.04
C ARG A 96 -7.87 14.60 -11.13
N MET A 97 -7.36 14.56 -12.36
CA MET A 97 -5.94 14.46 -12.59
C MET A 97 -5.31 15.78 -12.14
N THR A 98 -4.32 15.67 -11.25
CA THR A 98 -3.50 16.81 -10.86
C THR A 98 -2.20 16.75 -11.65
N SER A 99 -1.86 17.85 -12.31
CA SER A 99 -0.57 18.01 -12.96
C SER A 99 0.47 18.36 -11.90
N VAL A 100 1.45 17.49 -11.70
CA VAL A 100 2.56 17.67 -10.75
C VAL A 100 3.87 17.68 -11.52
N SER A 101 4.71 18.68 -11.30
CA SER A 101 6.05 18.78 -11.87
C SER A 101 7.06 18.08 -10.97
N PHE A 102 7.93 17.26 -11.57
CA PHE A 102 8.99 16.56 -10.85
C PHE A 102 10.37 17.14 -11.21
N SER A 103 11.13 17.55 -10.19
CA SER A 103 12.50 18.08 -10.36
C SER A 103 13.46 17.07 -11.01
N TRP A 104 13.26 15.77 -10.77
CA TRP A 104 14.04 14.66 -11.34
C TRP A 104 13.98 14.59 -12.88
N ILE A 105 12.96 15.19 -13.48
CA ILE A 105 12.76 15.23 -14.93
C ILE A 105 12.71 16.66 -15.46
N PHE A 106 13.51 17.56 -14.87
CA PHE A 106 13.63 18.96 -15.28
C PHE A 106 12.30 19.71 -15.21
N ASP A 107 11.57 19.52 -14.11
CA ASP A 107 10.28 20.16 -13.81
C ASP A 107 9.17 19.87 -14.84
N ARG A 108 9.34 18.82 -15.65
CA ARG A 108 8.29 18.37 -16.59
C ARG A 108 7.05 17.88 -15.82
N PRO A 109 5.84 18.30 -16.23
CA PRO A 109 4.61 17.91 -15.55
C PRO A 109 4.19 16.47 -15.90
N ILE A 110 3.65 15.77 -14.91
CA ILE A 110 2.99 14.48 -15.05
C ILE A 110 1.60 14.58 -14.42
N ASN A 111 0.59 14.10 -15.16
CA ASN A 111 -0.77 14.01 -14.65
C ASN A 111 -0.93 12.75 -13.81
N ILE A 112 -1.17 12.94 -12.51
CA ILE A 112 -1.36 11.86 -11.55
C ILE A 112 -2.79 11.86 -10.99
N SER A 113 -3.29 10.67 -10.71
CA SER A 113 -4.53 10.48 -9.94
C SER A 113 -4.19 10.42 -8.45
N VAL A 114 -4.33 11.53 -7.73
CA VAL A 114 -4.20 11.55 -6.26
C VAL A 114 -5.52 11.09 -5.64
N ALA A 115 -5.45 10.14 -4.71
CA ALA A 115 -6.60 9.51 -4.05
C ALA A 115 -7.17 10.36 -2.90
#